data_AF-A0A8X6HWQ2-F1
#
_entry.id   AF-A0A8X6HWQ2-F1
#
_cell.length_a   1.000
_cell.length_b   1.000
_cell.length_c   1.000
_cell.angle_alpha   90.00
_cell.angle_beta   90.00
_cell.angle_gamma   90.00
#
_symmetry.space_group_name_H-M   'P 1'
#
loop_
_entity.id
_entity.type
_entity.pdbx_description
1 polymer ?
#
loop_
_entity_poly.entity_id
_entity_poly.type
_entity_poly.pdbx_seq_one_letter_code
_entity_poly.pdbx_strand_id
1 'polypeptide(L)'
;MQEPLSSRSSSTSSLLDVAPRPSKCTIKVYTKVLCADMEYKTLCINQQTTSKDVVRMLLSKFKMKHRDPNLFYLTMEVWMRKTGIPIRSVVVLEDDAHPAELQACHPRGESKFSMKMRRGGLVKVFGGSCLMAGSLYKSLLVSDRTCTTELIQLVLHCYNSTEHHEKFSIFEISCTKDYERRLHSTELPLQIQQEWPTNEHFAFQLRRNVEGIQRRLPWLRSHETSGNANLQWLYGRSSLGLHSLSENDDAFNTYENCFYI
;
A
#
# COMPACT_ATOMS: atom_id res chain seq x y z
N MET A 1 -78.51 12.14 -10.49
CA MET A 1 -77.28 11.48 -10.01
C MET A 1 -76.83 10.47 -11.06
N GLN A 2 -75.77 10.76 -11.80
CA GLN A 2 -74.98 9.80 -12.58
C GLN A 2 -73.72 10.52 -13.09
N GLU A 3 -72.55 10.16 -12.55
CA GLU A 3 -71.25 10.55 -13.10
C GLU A 3 -70.77 9.48 -14.10
N PRO A 4 -70.15 9.85 -15.23
CA PRO A 4 -69.46 8.90 -16.08
C PRO A 4 -67.99 8.70 -15.66
N LEU A 5 -67.61 7.43 -15.65
CA LEU A 5 -66.31 6.87 -15.29
C LEU A 5 -65.20 7.37 -16.24
N SER A 6 -64.17 7.98 -15.66
CA SER A 6 -62.92 8.32 -16.34
C SER A 6 -62.07 7.07 -16.54
N SER A 7 -62.01 6.59 -17.79
CA SER A 7 -61.03 5.58 -18.22
C SER A 7 -59.76 6.32 -18.64
N ARG A 8 -58.65 6.16 -17.89
CA ARG A 8 -57.33 6.58 -18.36
C ARG A 8 -56.43 5.35 -18.46
N SER A 9 -56.20 4.98 -19.70
CA SER A 9 -55.34 3.92 -20.20
C SER A 9 -53.92 3.98 -19.60
N SER A 10 -53.41 2.80 -19.27
CA SER A 10 -52.03 2.57 -18.87
C SER A 10 -51.08 2.78 -20.05
N SER A 11 -50.20 3.77 -19.95
CA SER A 11 -49.09 3.91 -20.88
C SER A 11 -47.97 2.94 -20.51
N THR A 12 -47.79 1.93 -21.36
CA THR A 12 -46.57 1.12 -21.44
C THR A 12 -45.41 2.03 -21.83
N SER A 13 -44.59 2.45 -20.86
CA SER A 13 -43.35 3.16 -21.16
C SER A 13 -42.27 2.13 -21.49
N SER A 14 -41.87 2.21 -22.75
CA SER A 14 -40.89 1.41 -23.46
C SER A 14 -39.53 1.36 -22.77
N LEU A 15 -38.99 0.15 -22.70
CA LEU A 15 -37.58 -0.16 -22.52
C LEU A 15 -36.75 0.67 -23.52
N LEU A 16 -36.07 1.69 -23.02
CA LEU A 16 -34.93 2.28 -23.72
C LEU A 16 -33.67 1.66 -23.10
N ASP A 17 -32.95 0.91 -23.93
CA ASP A 17 -31.56 0.50 -23.73
C ASP A 17 -30.69 1.77 -23.55
N VAL A 18 -30.69 2.29 -22.34
CA VAL A 18 -29.66 3.20 -21.88
C VAL A 18 -28.49 2.31 -21.52
N ALA A 19 -27.44 2.32 -22.35
CA ALA A 19 -26.14 1.73 -22.00
C ALA A 19 -25.89 1.99 -20.51
N PRO A 20 -25.67 0.94 -19.68
CA PRO A 20 -25.73 1.10 -18.23
C PRO A 20 -24.64 2.09 -17.83
N ARG A 21 -25.03 3.32 -17.50
CA ARG A 21 -24.14 4.25 -16.81
C ARG A 21 -23.67 3.47 -15.59
N PRO A 22 -22.35 3.38 -15.32
CA PRO A 22 -21.87 2.62 -14.17
C PRO A 22 -22.59 3.18 -12.95
N SER A 23 -23.45 2.35 -12.35
CA SER A 23 -24.32 2.76 -11.25
C SER A 23 -23.41 3.09 -10.08
N LYS A 24 -23.19 4.40 -9.86
CA LYS A 24 -22.39 4.87 -8.75
C LYS A 24 -23.19 4.71 -7.47
N CYS A 25 -22.57 4.15 -6.45
CA CYS A 25 -23.15 4.06 -5.11
C CYS A 25 -22.20 4.68 -4.08
N THR A 26 -22.73 5.01 -2.92
CA THR A 26 -21.94 5.45 -1.79
C THR A 26 -21.80 4.33 -0.77
N ILE A 27 -20.59 4.17 -0.25
CA ILE A 27 -20.28 3.26 0.85
C ILE A 27 -19.65 4.03 2.01
N LYS A 28 -19.92 3.62 3.24
CA LYS A 28 -19.21 4.10 4.44
C LYS A 28 -18.15 3.08 4.81
N VAL A 29 -16.89 3.49 4.85
CA VAL A 29 -15.78 2.64 5.28
C VAL A 29 -15.23 3.16 6.59
N TYR A 30 -15.21 2.34 7.62
CA TYR A 30 -14.63 2.67 8.92
C TYR A 30 -13.10 2.58 8.84
N THR A 31 -12.40 3.65 9.18
CA THR A 31 -10.96 3.83 8.89
C THR A 31 -10.13 4.18 10.12
N LYS A 32 -10.50 3.68 11.30
CA LYS A 32 -9.76 3.92 12.55
C LYS A 32 -8.27 3.60 12.45
N VAL A 33 -7.89 2.61 11.61
CA VAL A 33 -6.49 2.24 11.35
C VAL A 33 -5.68 3.30 10.59
N LEU A 34 -6.31 4.32 10.01
CA LEU A 34 -5.63 5.46 9.37
C LEU A 34 -5.71 6.74 10.20
N CYS A 35 -6.83 6.95 10.90
CA CYS A 35 -7.06 8.15 11.68
C CYS A 35 -8.04 7.80 12.80
N ALA A 36 -7.55 7.74 14.03
CA ALA A 36 -8.32 7.32 15.20
C ALA A 36 -9.53 8.23 15.46
N ASP A 37 -9.38 9.53 15.17
CA ASP A 37 -10.42 10.55 15.38
C ASP A 37 -11.55 10.51 14.33
N MET A 38 -11.33 9.84 13.20
CA MET A 38 -12.30 9.72 12.12
C MET A 38 -12.98 8.35 12.15
N GLU A 39 -14.25 8.32 12.53
CA GLU A 39 -14.98 7.05 12.64
C GLU A 39 -15.10 6.33 11.28
N TYR A 40 -15.51 7.06 10.24
CA TYR A 40 -15.66 6.54 8.88
C TYR A 40 -15.41 7.59 7.79
N LYS A 41 -15.11 7.12 6.59
CA LYS A 41 -15.07 7.92 5.36
C LYS A 41 -16.12 7.43 4.37
N THR A 42 -16.92 8.35 3.84
CA THR A 42 -17.86 8.05 2.75
C THR A 42 -17.14 8.13 1.41
N LEU A 43 -17.26 7.07 0.60
CA LEU A 43 -16.71 7.00 -0.76
C LEU A 43 -17.83 6.85 -1.77
N CYS A 44 -17.64 7.42 -2.96
CA CYS A 44 -18.47 7.16 -4.13
C CYS A 44 -17.70 6.19 -5.03
N ILE A 45 -18.27 5.01 -5.28
CA ILE A 45 -17.67 3.91 -6.02
C ILE A 45 -18.64 3.39 -7.09
N ASN A 46 -18.14 2.61 -8.05
CA ASN A 46 -18.96 1.91 -9.04
C ASN A 46 -18.91 0.38 -8.80
N GLN A 47 -19.66 -0.38 -9.60
CA GLN A 47 -19.71 -1.84 -9.48
C GLN A 47 -18.35 -2.51 -9.74
N GLN A 48 -17.49 -1.91 -10.55
CA GLN A 48 -16.15 -2.42 -10.89
C GLN A 48 -15.08 -2.04 -9.86
N THR A 49 -15.40 -1.21 -8.87
CA THR A 49 -14.41 -0.78 -7.88
C THR A 49 -14.10 -1.94 -6.96
N THR A 50 -12.85 -2.40 -6.98
CA THR A 50 -12.41 -3.53 -6.15
C THR A 50 -12.10 -3.07 -4.72
N SER A 51 -11.98 -4.02 -3.79
CA SER A 51 -11.55 -3.76 -2.41
C SER A 51 -10.15 -3.16 -2.38
N LYS A 52 -9.25 -3.61 -3.25
CA LYS A 52 -7.91 -3.03 -3.41
C LYS A 52 -7.98 -1.58 -3.88
N ASP A 53 -8.89 -1.24 -4.79
CA ASP A 53 -9.08 0.15 -5.22
C ASP A 53 -9.61 1.04 -4.11
N VAL A 54 -10.57 0.55 -3.31
CA VAL A 54 -11.08 1.26 -2.14
C VAL A 54 -9.95 1.59 -1.16
N VAL A 55 -9.06 0.63 -0.88
CA VAL A 55 -7.87 0.87 -0.04
C VAL A 55 -7.01 2.01 -0.61
N ARG A 56 -6.66 1.95 -1.90
CA ARG A 56 -5.86 3.01 -2.56
C ARG A 56 -6.56 4.37 -2.53
N MET A 57 -7.88 4.41 -2.76
CA MET A 57 -8.69 5.63 -2.69
C MET A 57 -8.65 6.24 -1.29
N LEU A 58 -8.73 5.41 -0.24
CA LEU A 58 -8.64 5.86 1.15
C LEU A 58 -7.26 6.44 1.45
N LEU A 59 -6.18 5.71 1.17
CA LEU A 59 -4.81 6.21 1.38
C LEU A 59 -4.58 7.54 0.65
N SER A 60 -5.08 7.68 -0.58
CA SER A 60 -5.01 8.94 -1.33
C SER A 60 -5.78 10.08 -0.64
N LYS A 61 -7.02 9.83 -0.19
CA LYS A 61 -7.85 10.83 0.52
C LYS A 61 -7.25 11.27 1.86
N PHE A 62 -6.52 10.39 2.54
CA PHE A 62 -5.79 10.70 3.77
C PHE A 62 -4.36 11.21 3.53
N LYS A 63 -3.95 11.43 2.27
CA LYS A 63 -2.60 11.90 1.87
C LYS A 63 -1.47 10.95 2.33
N MET A 64 -1.76 9.65 2.40
CA MET A 64 -0.85 8.59 2.87
C MET A 64 -0.32 7.74 1.71
N LYS A 65 0.01 8.34 0.57
CA LYS A 65 0.49 7.61 -0.63
C LYS A 65 1.82 6.85 -0.42
N HIS A 66 2.58 7.23 0.59
CA HIS A 66 3.82 6.57 1.00
C HIS A 66 3.60 5.32 1.87
N ARG A 67 2.36 5.08 2.34
CA ARG A 67 2.00 3.85 3.05
C ARG A 67 1.73 2.75 2.04
N ASP A 68 2.20 1.56 2.36
CA ASP A 68 2.00 0.39 1.52
C ASP A 68 0.51 -0.02 1.49
N PRO A 69 -0.16 0.00 0.32
CA PRO A 69 -1.55 -0.42 0.21
C PRO A 69 -1.74 -1.92 0.51
N ASN A 70 -0.74 -2.77 0.28
CA ASN A 70 -0.84 -4.22 0.52
C ASN A 70 -0.81 -4.57 2.02
N LEU A 71 -0.58 -3.58 2.90
CA LEU A 71 -0.77 -3.71 4.34
C LEU A 71 -2.23 -3.56 4.76
N PHE A 72 -3.14 -3.15 3.88
CA PHE A 72 -4.52 -2.92 4.24
C PHE A 72 -5.48 -3.82 3.48
N TYR A 73 -6.61 -4.11 4.10
CA TYR A 73 -7.67 -4.90 3.49
C TYR A 73 -9.02 -4.46 4.05
N LEU A 74 -10.10 -4.87 3.36
CA LEU A 74 -11.45 -4.60 3.81
C LEU A 74 -12.05 -5.81 4.52
N THR A 75 -12.87 -5.53 5.52
CA THR A 75 -13.79 -6.49 6.11
C THR A 75 -15.21 -5.95 5.99
N MET A 76 -16.17 -6.84 5.78
CA MET A 76 -17.58 -6.53 5.77
C MET A 76 -18.26 -7.24 6.93
N GLU A 77 -18.99 -6.49 7.75
CA GLU A 77 -19.86 -7.06 8.76
C GLU A 77 -21.28 -7.18 8.21
N VAL A 78 -21.87 -8.35 8.38
CA VAL A 78 -23.23 -8.69 7.96
C VAL A 78 -24.02 -9.19 9.15
N TRP A 79 -25.25 -8.68 9.28
CA TRP A 79 -26.20 -9.17 10.26
C TRP A 79 -27.09 -10.25 9.64
N MET A 80 -27.13 -11.42 10.26
CA MET A 80 -28.00 -12.52 9.85
C MET A 80 -29.11 -12.74 10.88
N ARG A 81 -30.34 -12.90 10.41
CA ARG A 81 -31.51 -13.22 11.25
C ARG A 81 -31.98 -14.64 10.92
N LYS A 82 -31.29 -15.67 11.41
CA LYS A 82 -31.66 -17.07 11.13
C LYS A 82 -32.59 -17.70 12.18
N THR A 83 -32.65 -17.18 13.41
CA THR A 83 -33.42 -17.81 14.52
C THR A 83 -33.97 -16.82 15.56
N GLY A 84 -34.20 -15.56 15.18
CA GLY A 84 -34.68 -14.51 16.11
C GLY A 84 -33.58 -13.83 16.94
N ILE A 85 -32.37 -14.38 16.96
CA ILE A 85 -31.17 -13.75 17.53
C ILE A 85 -30.34 -13.15 16.37
N PRO A 86 -30.02 -11.85 16.40
CA PRO A 86 -29.16 -11.23 15.39
C PRO A 86 -27.72 -11.72 15.56
N ILE A 87 -27.20 -12.46 14.57
CA ILE A 87 -25.81 -12.91 14.53
C ILE A 87 -25.02 -11.93 13.66
N ARG A 88 -23.97 -11.35 14.22
CA ARG A 88 -22.99 -10.52 13.49
C ARG A 88 -21.87 -11.40 12.98
N SER A 89 -21.70 -11.48 11.67
CA SER A 89 -20.56 -12.16 11.04
C SER A 89 -19.64 -11.13 10.40
N VAL A 90 -18.32 -11.33 10.51
CA VAL A 90 -17.30 -10.49 9.87
C VAL A 90 -16.63 -11.31 8.77
N VAL A 91 -16.71 -10.82 7.55
CA VAL A 91 -16.11 -11.45 6.36
C VAL A 91 -14.92 -10.62 5.92
N VAL A 92 -13.76 -11.26 5.73
CA VAL A 92 -12.59 -10.65 5.09
C VAL A 92 -12.85 -10.60 3.59
N LEU A 93 -12.72 -9.44 2.98
CA LEU A 93 -12.88 -9.28 1.54
C LEU A 93 -11.52 -9.50 0.86
N GLU A 94 -11.53 -10.32 -0.19
CA GLU A 94 -10.39 -10.45 -1.09
C GLU A 94 -10.15 -9.16 -1.87
N ASP A 95 -8.93 -9.00 -2.39
CA ASP A 95 -8.49 -7.76 -3.06
C ASP A 95 -9.37 -7.41 -4.28
N ASP A 96 -9.88 -8.43 -4.98
CA ASP A 96 -10.74 -8.33 -6.17
C ASP A 96 -12.25 -8.30 -5.86
N ALA A 97 -12.65 -8.44 -4.59
CA ALA A 97 -14.05 -8.37 -4.21
C ALA A 97 -14.62 -6.97 -4.49
N HIS A 98 -15.88 -6.89 -4.95
CA HIS A 98 -16.54 -5.66 -5.38
C HIS A 98 -17.51 -5.15 -4.29
N PRO A 99 -17.14 -4.14 -3.47
CA PRO A 99 -17.95 -3.74 -2.31
C PRO A 99 -19.33 -3.16 -2.68
N ALA A 100 -19.47 -2.58 -3.87
CA ALA A 100 -20.74 -2.07 -4.37
C ALA A 100 -21.76 -3.20 -4.60
N GLU A 101 -21.32 -4.31 -5.21
CA GLU A 101 -22.16 -5.49 -5.44
C GLU A 101 -22.54 -6.14 -4.11
N LEU A 102 -21.55 -6.32 -3.22
CA LEU A 102 -21.76 -6.86 -1.89
C LEU A 102 -22.77 -6.02 -1.08
N GLN A 103 -22.68 -4.69 -1.15
CA GLN A 103 -23.64 -3.81 -0.49
C GLN A 103 -25.06 -3.95 -1.07
N ALA A 104 -25.19 -4.16 -2.39
CA ALA A 104 -26.48 -4.31 -3.05
C ALA A 104 -27.23 -5.60 -2.67
N CYS A 105 -26.50 -6.66 -2.29
CA CYS A 105 -27.07 -7.94 -1.87
C CYS A 105 -27.70 -7.91 -0.46
N HIS A 106 -27.52 -6.83 0.31
CA HIS A 106 -27.97 -6.76 1.70
C HIS A 106 -29.07 -5.71 1.89
N PRO A 107 -30.04 -5.94 2.80
CA PRO A 107 -31.04 -4.93 3.15
C PRO A 107 -30.36 -3.59 3.50
N ARG A 108 -30.92 -2.48 3.00
CA ARG A 108 -30.34 -1.13 3.13
C ARG A 108 -29.98 -0.84 4.59
N GLY A 109 -28.67 -0.77 4.88
CA GLY A 109 -28.13 -0.35 6.19
C GLY A 109 -27.50 -1.46 7.04
N GLU A 110 -27.55 -2.73 6.63
CA GLU A 110 -27.00 -3.84 7.42
C GLU A 110 -25.55 -4.25 7.05
N SER A 111 -24.92 -3.55 6.11
CA SER A 111 -23.54 -3.81 5.68
C SER A 111 -22.58 -2.76 6.24
N LYS A 112 -21.60 -3.19 7.05
CA LYS A 112 -20.55 -2.30 7.58
C LYS A 112 -19.19 -2.68 7.03
N PHE A 113 -18.61 -1.81 6.21
CA PHE A 113 -17.25 -1.98 5.70
C PHE A 113 -16.24 -1.35 6.65
N SER A 114 -15.20 -2.07 7.03
CA SER A 114 -14.09 -1.55 7.84
C SER A 114 -12.77 -1.85 7.16
N MET A 115 -11.85 -0.90 7.18
CA MET A 115 -10.47 -1.15 6.77
C MET A 115 -9.66 -1.68 7.96
N LYS A 116 -8.84 -2.69 7.69
CA LYS A 116 -7.98 -3.36 8.66
C LYS A 116 -6.55 -3.40 8.12
N MET A 117 -5.59 -3.66 9.02
CA MET A 117 -4.17 -3.73 8.69
C MET A 117 -3.68 -5.18 8.84
N ARG A 118 -2.87 -5.65 7.89
CA ARG A 118 -2.15 -6.93 7.90
C ARG A 118 -0.81 -6.73 8.62
N ARG A 119 -0.19 -7.84 9.01
CA ARG A 119 1.20 -7.82 9.47
C ARG A 119 2.13 -7.42 8.32
N GLY A 120 3.26 -6.81 8.68
CA GLY A 120 4.31 -6.40 7.75
C GLY A 120 5.65 -6.36 8.44
N GLY A 121 6.67 -5.84 7.75
CA GLY A 121 8.02 -5.68 8.27
C GLY A 121 8.68 -4.41 7.75
N LEU A 122 9.70 -3.94 8.48
CA LEU A 122 10.47 -2.78 8.08
C LEU A 122 11.52 -3.18 7.04
N VAL A 123 11.51 -2.48 5.90
CA VAL A 123 12.54 -2.60 4.86
C VAL A 123 13.28 -1.27 4.76
N LYS A 124 14.61 -1.33 4.85
CA LYS A 124 15.48 -0.16 4.70
C LYS A 124 16.04 -0.11 3.27
N VAL A 125 15.79 1.01 2.58
CA VAL A 125 16.30 1.26 1.23
C VAL A 125 17.24 2.46 1.27
N PHE A 126 18.52 2.20 0.97
CA PHE A 126 19.58 3.21 0.85
C PHE A 126 19.61 3.82 -0.55
N GLY A 127 20.34 4.93 -0.72
CA GLY A 127 20.49 5.59 -2.03
C GLY A 127 19.46 6.67 -2.29
N GLY A 128 18.82 7.21 -1.24
CA GLY A 128 17.92 8.36 -1.33
C GLY A 128 18.56 9.59 -1.98
N SER A 129 19.89 9.70 -1.96
CA SER A 129 20.66 10.76 -2.60
C SER A 129 20.44 10.87 -4.12
N CYS A 130 20.03 9.80 -4.80
CA CYS A 130 19.65 9.87 -6.22
C CYS A 130 18.30 10.58 -6.46
N LEU A 131 17.53 10.82 -5.39
CA LEU A 131 16.24 11.53 -5.40
C LEU A 131 16.34 12.89 -4.69
N MET A 132 17.03 12.94 -3.54
CA MET A 132 17.17 14.14 -2.72
C MET A 132 18.57 14.19 -2.08
N ALA A 133 19.33 15.24 -2.36
CA ALA A 133 20.67 15.43 -1.81
C ALA A 133 20.68 15.33 -0.27
N GLY A 134 21.67 14.62 0.27
CA GLY A 134 21.81 14.39 1.71
C GLY A 134 20.90 13.30 2.31
N SER A 135 19.98 12.72 1.53
CA SER A 135 19.15 11.63 2.03
C SER A 135 19.88 10.29 2.00
N LEU A 136 20.01 9.65 3.17
CA LEU A 136 20.77 8.40 3.31
C LEU A 136 19.93 7.17 2.97
N TYR A 137 18.81 6.99 3.67
CA TYR A 137 17.89 5.86 3.51
C TYR A 137 16.45 6.24 3.85
N LYS A 138 15.50 5.41 3.42
CA LYS A 138 14.14 5.37 3.94
C LYS A 138 13.86 4.00 4.55
N SER A 139 13.20 3.98 5.70
CA SER A 139 12.71 2.75 6.35
C SER A 139 11.20 2.71 6.18
N LEU A 140 10.70 1.72 5.44
CA LEU A 140 9.29 1.60 5.09
C LEU A 140 8.71 0.36 5.75
N LEU A 141 7.57 0.49 6.42
CA LEU A 141 6.77 -0.66 6.81
C LEU A 141 6.05 -1.17 5.56
N VAL A 142 6.33 -2.42 5.17
CA VAL A 142 5.77 -3.04 3.95
C VAL A 142 5.20 -4.41 4.23
N SER A 143 4.28 -4.83 3.38
CA SER A 143 3.67 -6.15 3.36
C SER A 143 4.64 -7.21 2.86
N ASP A 144 4.44 -8.45 3.28
CA ASP A 144 5.13 -9.63 2.73
C ASP A 144 4.76 -9.92 1.27
N ARG A 145 3.72 -9.26 0.75
CA ARG A 145 3.25 -9.34 -0.64
C ARG A 145 3.71 -8.17 -1.52
N THR A 146 4.45 -7.22 -0.97
CA THR A 146 4.87 -6.04 -1.72
C THR A 146 6.07 -6.36 -2.59
N CYS A 147 5.90 -6.15 -3.89
CA CYS A 147 6.96 -6.44 -4.85
C CYS A 147 7.95 -5.27 -4.98
N THR A 148 9.08 -5.54 -5.62
CA THR A 148 10.16 -4.55 -5.83
C THR A 148 9.67 -3.31 -6.56
N THR A 149 8.82 -3.47 -7.58
CA THR A 149 8.20 -2.33 -8.29
C THR A 149 7.36 -1.46 -7.35
N GLU A 150 6.53 -2.07 -6.51
CA GLU A 150 5.70 -1.35 -5.54
C GLU A 150 6.58 -0.67 -4.47
N LEU A 151 7.65 -1.33 -4.00
CA LEU A 151 8.61 -0.74 -3.06
C LEU A 151 9.29 0.51 -3.64
N ILE A 152 9.72 0.47 -4.91
CA ILE A 152 10.29 1.64 -5.59
C ILE A 152 9.27 2.78 -5.61
N GLN A 153 8.02 2.49 -5.98
CA GLN A 153 6.95 3.51 -5.98
C GLN A 153 6.72 4.12 -4.60
N LEU A 154 6.74 3.31 -3.54
CA LEU A 154 6.61 3.80 -2.16
C LEU A 154 7.78 4.73 -1.77
N VAL A 155 9.01 4.36 -2.11
CA VAL A 155 10.18 5.22 -1.90
C VAL A 155 10.03 6.54 -2.66
N LEU A 156 9.62 6.51 -3.93
CA LEU A 156 9.38 7.72 -4.73
C LEU A 156 8.32 8.62 -4.09
N HIS A 157 7.22 8.04 -3.59
CA HIS A 157 6.19 8.78 -2.87
C HIS A 157 6.72 9.45 -1.58
N CYS A 158 7.67 8.84 -0.87
CA CYS A 158 8.31 9.48 0.28
C CYS A 158 9.10 10.75 -0.07
N TYR A 159 9.60 10.84 -1.31
CA TYR A 159 10.30 12.03 -1.81
C TYR A 159 9.40 12.95 -2.64
N ASN A 160 8.08 12.70 -2.67
CA ASN A 160 7.13 13.39 -3.54
C ASN A 160 7.55 13.38 -5.04
N SER A 161 8.31 12.37 -5.47
CA SER A 161 8.74 12.24 -6.86
C SER A 161 7.59 11.73 -7.74
N THR A 162 7.46 12.31 -8.93
CA THR A 162 6.50 11.91 -9.97
C THR A 162 7.13 11.04 -11.05
N GLU A 163 8.41 10.67 -10.89
CA GLU A 163 9.11 9.85 -11.85
C GLU A 163 8.56 8.42 -11.93
N HIS A 164 8.71 7.78 -13.09
CA HIS A 164 8.30 6.41 -13.27
C HIS A 164 9.25 5.44 -12.56
N HIS A 165 8.70 4.43 -11.89
CA HIS A 165 9.48 3.42 -11.16
C HIS A 165 10.47 2.65 -12.04
N GLU A 166 10.18 2.51 -13.35
CA GLU A 166 11.04 1.86 -14.35
C GLU A 166 12.37 2.59 -14.56
N LYS A 167 12.49 3.85 -14.11
CA LYS A 167 13.75 4.60 -14.11
C LYS A 167 14.68 4.22 -12.96
N PHE A 168 14.25 3.33 -12.09
CA PHE A 168 15.01 2.92 -10.92
C PHE A 168 15.10 1.40 -10.81
N SER A 169 16.06 0.95 -10.03
CA SER A 169 16.21 -0.45 -9.66
C SER A 169 16.66 -0.55 -8.22
N ILE A 170 16.24 -1.62 -7.55
CA ILE A 170 16.76 -1.99 -6.23
C ILE A 170 17.80 -3.09 -6.41
N PHE A 171 18.91 -2.93 -5.70
CA PHE A 171 19.97 -3.92 -5.62
C PHE A 171 20.06 -4.43 -4.20
N GLU A 172 20.16 -5.74 -4.04
CA GLU A 172 20.66 -6.38 -2.83
C GLU A 172 22.18 -6.34 -2.89
N ILE A 173 22.81 -5.80 -1.86
CA ILE A 173 24.27 -5.72 -1.74
C ILE A 173 24.72 -6.36 -0.44
N SER A 174 25.87 -7.03 -0.47
CA SER A 174 26.59 -7.39 0.74
C SER A 174 27.60 -6.30 1.08
N CYS A 175 27.64 -5.91 2.35
CA CYS A 175 28.60 -4.96 2.89
C CYS A 175 29.92 -5.64 3.30
N THR A 176 29.95 -6.97 3.32
CA THR A 176 31.12 -7.76 3.74
C THR A 176 31.71 -8.61 2.62
N LYS A 177 30.96 -8.80 1.53
CA LYS A 177 31.36 -9.58 0.35
C LYS A 177 31.22 -8.70 -0.88
N ASP A 178 32.02 -8.96 -1.91
CA ASP A 178 31.83 -8.38 -3.23
C ASP A 178 30.63 -9.06 -3.92
N TYR A 179 29.44 -8.81 -3.39
CA TYR A 179 28.17 -9.35 -3.88
C TYR A 179 27.19 -8.21 -4.11
N GLU A 180 26.64 -8.18 -5.31
CA GLU A 180 25.56 -7.30 -5.70
C GLU A 180 24.65 -8.04 -6.68
N ARG A 181 23.35 -7.90 -6.48
CA ARG A 181 22.33 -8.45 -7.37
C ARG A 181 21.19 -7.46 -7.55
N ARG A 182 20.78 -7.24 -8.80
CA ARG A 182 19.56 -6.48 -9.12
C ARG A 182 18.34 -7.34 -8.80
N LEU A 183 17.40 -6.81 -8.02
CA LEU A 183 16.11 -7.45 -7.80
C LEU A 183 15.23 -7.35 -9.04
N HIS A 184 14.53 -8.43 -9.35
CA HIS A 184 13.48 -8.48 -10.35
C HIS A 184 12.23 -7.73 -9.86
N SER A 185 11.45 -7.16 -10.78
CA SER A 185 10.29 -6.32 -10.47
C SER A 185 9.23 -7.00 -9.58
N THR A 186 9.09 -8.32 -9.70
CA THR A 186 8.11 -9.14 -8.98
C THR A 186 8.64 -9.78 -7.70
N GLU A 187 9.94 -9.67 -7.41
CA GLU A 187 10.50 -10.21 -6.16
C GLU A 187 10.01 -9.43 -4.95
N LEU A 188 9.93 -10.09 -3.80
CA LEU A 188 9.34 -9.60 -2.56
C LEU A 188 10.45 -9.19 -1.57
N PRO A 189 10.79 -7.89 -1.46
CA PRO A 189 11.99 -7.46 -0.72
C PRO A 189 11.97 -7.81 0.76
N LEU A 190 10.79 -7.83 1.38
CA LEU A 190 10.66 -8.24 2.78
C LEU A 190 11.03 -9.72 2.99
N GLN A 191 10.64 -10.59 2.05
CA GLN A 191 10.99 -12.02 2.11
C GLN A 191 12.49 -12.22 1.89
N ILE A 192 13.07 -11.53 0.90
CA ILE A 192 14.52 -11.54 0.66
C ILE A 192 15.29 -11.11 1.93
N GLN A 193 14.85 -10.02 2.57
CA GLN A 193 15.48 -9.53 3.81
C GLN A 193 15.41 -10.56 4.95
N GLN A 194 14.34 -11.34 5.03
CA GLN A 194 14.18 -12.38 6.06
C GLN A 194 15.08 -13.60 5.82
N GLU A 195 15.50 -13.81 4.58
CA GLU A 195 16.44 -14.89 4.20
C GLU A 195 17.91 -14.50 4.40
N TRP A 196 18.20 -13.23 4.71
CA TRP A 196 19.56 -12.79 4.99
C TRP A 196 20.14 -13.52 6.20
N PRO A 197 21.38 -14.07 6.11
CA PRO A 197 22.04 -14.70 7.26
C PRO A 197 22.18 -13.75 8.45
N THR A 198 22.39 -12.46 8.17
CA THR A 198 22.56 -11.39 9.15
C THR A 198 22.11 -10.05 8.53
N ASN A 199 21.17 -9.35 9.18
CA ASN A 199 20.66 -8.06 8.69
C ASN A 199 21.70 -6.93 8.65
N GLU A 200 22.82 -7.07 9.36
CA GLU A 200 23.87 -6.04 9.44
C GLU A 200 24.79 -6.03 8.23
N HIS A 201 24.84 -7.14 7.47
CA HIS A 201 25.77 -7.32 6.36
C HIS A 201 25.13 -7.13 5.00
N PHE A 202 23.82 -6.95 4.93
CA PHE A 202 23.10 -6.81 3.68
C PHE A 202 22.27 -5.53 3.69
N ALA A 203 22.06 -4.97 2.51
CA ALA A 203 21.28 -3.77 2.34
C ALA A 203 20.57 -3.76 0.99
N PHE A 204 19.43 -3.08 0.93
CA PHE A 204 18.83 -2.69 -0.33
C PHE A 204 19.30 -1.30 -0.73
N GLN A 205 19.70 -1.13 -1.97
CA GLN A 205 20.13 0.14 -2.53
C GLN A 205 19.31 0.50 -3.78
N LEU A 206 18.67 1.67 -3.75
CA LEU A 206 18.01 2.28 -4.89
C LEU A 206 19.05 2.94 -5.79
N ARG A 207 18.96 2.69 -7.11
CA ARG A 207 19.80 3.33 -8.12
C ARG A 207 18.94 3.79 -9.30
N ARG A 208 19.32 4.91 -9.93
CA ARG A 208 18.77 5.34 -11.22
C ARG A 208 19.29 4.42 -12.33
N ASN A 209 18.39 4.01 -13.22
CA ASN A 209 18.72 3.32 -14.44
C ASN A 209 19.30 4.33 -15.42
N VAL A 210 20.47 4.04 -16.01
CA VAL A 210 21.09 4.90 -17.01
C VAL A 210 20.37 4.64 -18.34
N GLU A 211 19.49 5.55 -18.76
CA GLU A 211 18.85 5.49 -20.07
C GLU A 211 19.91 5.76 -21.16
N GLY A 212 20.24 4.73 -21.94
CA GLY A 212 20.71 4.89 -23.31
C GLY A 212 21.89 5.83 -23.56
N ILE A 213 22.95 5.77 -22.75
CA ILE A 213 24.28 6.14 -23.24
C ILE A 213 25.30 5.15 -22.68
N GLN A 214 25.83 4.31 -23.56
CA GLN A 214 27.10 3.61 -23.40
C GLN A 214 28.26 4.63 -23.38
N ARG A 215 28.19 5.67 -22.54
CA ARG A 215 29.31 6.54 -22.24
C ARG A 215 29.86 5.96 -20.96
N ARG A 216 30.95 5.20 -21.11
CA ARG A 216 31.95 5.05 -20.05
C ARG A 216 32.15 6.44 -19.46
N LEU A 217 31.56 6.69 -18.29
CA LEU A 217 31.81 7.94 -17.58
C LEU A 217 33.29 7.90 -17.15
N PRO A 218 34.11 8.91 -17.52
CA PRO A 218 35.55 8.91 -17.30
C PRO A 218 36.02 8.93 -15.84
N TRP A 219 35.11 8.90 -14.86
CA TRP A 219 35.46 8.96 -13.44
C TRP A 219 35.69 7.59 -12.79
N LEU A 220 35.59 6.49 -13.56
CA LEU A 220 36.01 5.15 -13.14
C LEU A 220 37.23 4.64 -13.92
N ARG A 221 38.13 5.54 -14.35
CA ARG A 221 39.49 5.20 -14.77
C ARG A 221 40.50 6.10 -14.05
N SER A 222 40.75 5.73 -12.80
CA SER A 222 42.06 5.93 -12.20
C SER A 222 42.43 4.60 -11.55
N HIS A 223 43.24 3.83 -12.27
CA HIS A 223 44.26 2.96 -11.69
C HIS A 223 44.96 3.82 -10.61
N GLU A 224 45.08 3.45 -9.34
CA GLU A 224 45.63 2.19 -8.83
C GLU A 224 45.24 1.88 -7.37
N THR A 225 45.17 0.58 -7.10
CA THR A 225 45.44 -0.11 -5.83
C THR A 225 44.64 0.29 -4.59
N SER A 226 43.53 -0.40 -4.35
CA SER A 226 43.27 -1.18 -3.13
C SER A 226 41.76 -1.46 -3.06
N GLY A 227 41.38 -2.72 -2.85
CA GLY A 227 39.99 -3.11 -2.66
C GLY A 227 39.43 -2.44 -1.41
N ASN A 228 38.63 -1.39 -1.60
CA ASN A 228 37.70 -0.87 -0.61
C ASN A 228 36.76 0.10 -1.33
N ALA A 229 35.67 -0.42 -1.89
CA ALA A 229 34.50 0.41 -2.14
C ALA A 229 34.11 0.98 -0.76
N ASN A 230 34.16 2.30 -0.64
CA ASN A 230 34.07 3.02 0.62
C ASN A 230 32.64 2.92 1.19
N LEU A 231 32.33 1.80 1.87
CA LEU A 231 31.09 1.50 2.60
C LEU A 231 31.01 2.28 3.93
N GLN A 232 31.92 3.21 4.17
CA GLN A 232 32.07 3.98 5.41
C GLN A 232 30.84 4.84 5.73
N TRP A 233 29.99 5.14 4.74
CA TRP A 233 28.69 5.82 4.96
C TRP A 233 27.64 4.96 5.68
N LEU A 234 27.73 3.63 5.58
CA LEU A 234 26.79 2.72 6.27
C LEU A 234 27.11 2.57 7.77
N TYR A 235 28.37 2.77 8.15
CA TYR A 235 28.86 2.67 9.53
C TYR A 235 28.94 4.03 10.27
N GLY A 236 28.44 5.11 9.65
CA GLY A 236 28.49 6.45 10.20
C GLY A 236 27.42 6.73 11.27
N ARG A 237 27.78 6.45 12.54
CA ARG A 237 27.21 7.03 13.77
C ARG A 237 25.75 6.68 14.13
N SER A 238 25.58 5.72 15.04
CA SER A 238 24.47 5.71 16.03
C SER A 238 24.85 4.82 17.22
N SER A 239 25.75 5.33 18.08
CA SER A 239 25.89 4.87 19.45
C SER A 239 24.90 5.64 20.33
N LEU A 240 23.62 5.26 20.31
CA LEU A 240 22.66 5.64 21.35
C LEU A 240 21.77 4.42 21.61
N GLY A 241 21.73 3.99 22.87
CA GLY A 241 21.39 2.65 23.30
C GLY A 241 19.97 2.18 22.94
N LEU A 242 19.90 0.95 22.42
CA LEU A 242 18.68 0.16 22.45
C LEU A 242 18.56 -0.48 23.84
N HIS A 243 17.65 0.06 24.66
CA HIS A 243 17.09 -0.73 25.75
C HIS A 243 16.13 -1.77 25.14
N SER A 244 16.36 -3.03 25.51
CA SER A 244 15.47 -4.15 25.20
C SER A 244 14.08 -3.89 25.78
N LEU A 245 13.05 -3.87 24.94
CA LEU A 245 11.66 -3.97 25.39
C LEU A 245 11.18 -5.39 25.13
N SER A 246 10.88 -6.09 26.22
CA SER A 246 10.38 -7.45 26.22
C SER A 246 8.97 -7.54 25.65
N GLU A 247 8.65 -8.73 25.16
CA GLU A 247 7.33 -9.20 24.75
C GLU A 247 6.24 -8.75 25.73
N ASN A 248 5.27 -7.96 25.24
CA ASN A 248 3.93 -7.84 25.78
C ASN A 248 2.97 -7.36 24.66
N ASP A 249 1.77 -7.93 24.70
CA ASP A 249 0.85 -8.17 23.58
C ASP A 249 0.05 -6.94 23.08
N ASP A 250 0.60 -5.72 23.16
CA ASP A 250 -0.11 -4.47 22.80
C ASP A 250 0.72 -3.48 21.94
N ALA A 251 1.80 -3.94 21.32
CA ALA A 251 2.76 -3.07 20.60
C ALA A 251 2.33 -2.58 19.21
N PHE A 252 1.07 -2.77 18.78
CA PHE A 252 0.63 -2.38 17.43
C PHE A 252 0.29 -0.88 17.29
N ASN A 253 0.18 -0.13 18.39
CA ASN A 253 -0.17 1.29 18.39
C ASN A 253 1.01 2.27 18.40
N THR A 254 2.26 1.80 18.47
CA THR A 254 3.42 2.71 18.70
C THR A 254 4.17 3.12 17.42
N TYR A 255 3.65 2.80 16.24
CA TYR A 255 4.29 3.16 14.96
C TYR A 255 3.94 4.57 14.44
N GLU A 256 3.25 5.39 15.25
CA GLU A 256 2.93 6.77 14.89
C GLU A 256 4.14 7.73 14.92
N ASN A 257 5.29 7.33 15.46
CA ASN A 257 6.43 8.23 15.69
C ASN A 257 7.68 8.00 14.82
N CYS A 258 7.60 7.21 13.75
CA CYS A 258 8.75 7.03 12.85
C CYS A 258 8.52 7.73 11.50
N PHE A 259 9.07 8.94 11.42
CA PHE A 259 9.41 9.73 10.23
C PHE A 259 8.33 10.65 9.61
N TYR A 260 8.27 11.88 10.12
CA TYR A 260 8.11 13.09 9.30
C TYR A 260 9.47 13.81 9.28
N ILE A 261 10.12 13.91 8.11
CA ILE A 261 10.50 15.14 7.39
C ILE A 261 10.77 14.75 5.93
#